data_AF-A0A929XDI0-F1
#
_entry.id   AF-A0A929XDI0-F1
#
_cell.length_a   1.000
_cell.length_b   1.000
_cell.length_c   1.000
_cell.angle_alpha   90.00
_cell.angle_beta   90.00
_cell.angle_gamma   90.00
#
_symmetry.space_group_name_H-M   'P 1'
#
loop_
_entity.id
_entity.type
_entity.pdbx_description
1 polymer ?
#
loop_
_entity_poly.entity_id
_entity_poly.type
_entity_poly.pdbx_seq_one_letter_code
_entity_poly.pdbx_strand_id
1 'polypeptide(L)' 'MGITGGCQELGEIFEDTVIREVKEETNLDVSEENLELIAIVFGNSRRNEYPNGEVVINNTALYMC' A
#
# COMPACT_ATOMS: atom_id res chain seq x y z
N MET A 1 -10.59 -5.75 11.56
CA MET A 1 -9.18 -5.45 11.23
C MET A 1 -9.11 -5.24 9.72
N GLY A 2 -8.53 -4.12 9.29
CA GLY A 2 -8.34 -3.82 7.87
C GLY A 2 -7.08 -4.47 7.33
N ILE A 3 -6.80 -4.24 6.04
CA ILE A 3 -5.50 -4.52 5.43
C ILE A 3 -4.55 -3.41 5.88
N THR A 4 -3.33 -3.76 6.25
CA THR A 4 -2.28 -2.78 6.59
C THR A 4 -1.75 -2.11 5.33
N GLY A 5 -1.49 -0.81 5.38
CA GLY A 5 -0.83 -0.13 4.27
C GLY A 5 -1.10 1.36 4.19
N GLY A 6 -0.28 2.03 3.39
CA GLY A 6 -0.32 3.48 3.22
C GLY A 6 0.28 3.92 1.90
N CYS A 7 0.65 5.20 1.84
CA CYS A 7 1.23 5.80 0.64
C CYS A 7 2.73 5.49 0.55
N GLN A 8 3.19 5.16 -0.66
CA GLN A 8 4.60 5.09 -0.95
C GLN A 8 5.25 6.48 -0.86
N GLU A 9 6.38 6.58 -0.17
CA GLU A 9 7.18 7.80 -0.10
C GLU A 9 8.11 7.94 -1.31
N LEU A 10 8.60 9.16 -1.56
CA LEU A 10 9.49 9.42 -2.68
C LEU A 10 10.83 8.69 -2.50
N GLY A 11 11.13 7.77 -3.41
CA GLY A 11 12.39 7.02 -3.42
C GLY A 11 12.28 5.60 -2.85
N GLU A 12 11.15 5.24 -2.24
CA GLU A 12 10.85 3.86 -1.84
C GLU A 12 10.55 2.99 -3.05
N ILE A 13 10.96 1.72 -2.99
CA ILE A 13 10.33 0.65 -3.78
C ILE A 13 9.08 0.12 -3.03
N PHE A 14 8.24 -0.68 -3.67
CA PHE A 14 7.01 -1.15 -3.04
C PHE A 14 7.27 -1.97 -1.78
N GLU A 15 8.33 -2.77 -1.78
CA GLU A 15 8.74 -3.62 -0.68
C GLU A 15 9.12 -2.80 0.56
N ASP A 16 9.87 -1.70 0.39
CA ASP A 16 10.23 -0.76 1.47
C ASP A 16 8.97 -0.18 2.13
N THR A 17 8.00 0.26 1.30
CA THR A 17 6.73 0.80 1.78
C THR A 17 5.94 -0.23 2.58
N VAL A 18 5.80 -1.46 2.10
CA VAL A 18 5.06 -2.51 2.81
C VAL A 18 5.71 -2.81 4.16
N ILE A 19 7.03 -2.96 4.20
CA ILE A 19 7.78 -3.24 5.43
C ILE A 19 7.61 -2.10 6.44
N ARG A 20 7.73 -0.84 5.99
CA ARG A 20 7.54 0.34 6.85
C ARG A 20 6.12 0.42 7.41
N GLU A 21 5.10 0.31 6.55
CA GLU A 21 3.70 0.43 6.96
C GLU A 21 3.28 -0.70 7.93
N VAL A 22 3.71 -1.94 7.69
CA VAL A 22 3.47 -3.05 8.63
C VAL A 22 4.10 -2.75 9.99
N LYS A 23 5.32 -2.20 10.01
CA LYS A 23 5.98 -1.82 11.26
C LYS A 23 5.24 -0.69 11.98
N GLU A 24 4.82 0.35 11.26
CA GLU A 24 4.14 1.51 11.83
C GLU A 24 2.76 1.17 12.41
N GLU A 25 1.97 0.35 11.71
CA GLU A 25 0.59 0.06 12.09
C GLU A 25 0.46 -1.12 13.06
N THR A 26 1.40 -2.07 13.05
CA THR A 26 1.30 -3.32 13.82
C THR A 26 2.49 -3.61 14.72
N ASN A 27 3.60 -2.89 14.55
CA ASN A 27 4.89 -3.11 15.23
C ASN A 27 5.56 -4.47 14.94
N LEU A 28 5.09 -5.20 13.92
CA LEU A 28 5.70 -6.46 13.45
C LEU A 28 6.88 -6.19 12.53
N ASP A 29 7.86 -7.08 12.56
CA ASP A 29 9.01 -7.07 11.65
C ASP A 29 8.79 -8.09 10.53
N VAL A 30 8.88 -7.63 9.28
CA VAL A 30 8.76 -8.44 8.07
C VAL A 30 9.99 -8.17 7.20
N SER A 31 10.55 -9.20 6.61
CA SER A 31 11.65 -9.11 5.65
C SER A 31 11.16 -9.27 4.22
N GLU A 32 11.93 -8.75 3.24
CA GLU A 32 11.57 -8.80 1.82
C GLU A 32 11.31 -10.23 1.32
N GLU A 33 12.03 -11.24 1.83
CA GLU A 33 11.84 -12.64 1.43
C GLU A 33 10.48 -13.23 1.84
N ASN A 34 9.76 -12.58 2.77
CA ASN A 34 8.41 -12.99 3.15
C ASN A 34 7.35 -12.39 2.23
N LEU A 35 7.69 -11.40 1.41
CA LEU A 35 6.72 -10.66 0.60
C LEU A 35 6.40 -11.40 -0.71
N GLU A 36 5.15 -11.82 -0.85
CA GLU A 36 4.60 -12.34 -2.10
C GLU A 36 3.68 -11.30 -2.75
N LEU A 37 4.06 -10.78 -3.92
CA LEU A 37 3.20 -9.87 -4.69
C LEU A 37 1.99 -10.63 -5.25
N ILE A 38 0.80 -10.28 -4.76
CA ILE A 38 -0.46 -10.93 -5.14
C ILE A 38 -1.10 -10.22 -6.33
N ALA A 39 -1.14 -8.89 -6.29
CA ALA A 39 -1.78 -8.10 -7.33
C ALA A 39 -1.27 -6.67 -7.36
N ILE A 40 -1.20 -6.10 -8.57
CA ILE A 40 -1.13 -4.65 -8.76
C ILE A 40 -2.48 -4.22 -9.32
N VAL A 41 -3.16 -3.32 -8.61
CA VAL A 41 -4.48 -2.84 -8.99
C VAL A 41 -4.46 -1.33 -9.21
N PHE A 42 -4.90 -0.92 -10.38
CA PHE A 42 -4.83 0.44 -10.88
C PHE A 42 -6.02 0.74 -11.80
N GLY A 43 -6.12 1.99 -12.28
CA GLY A 43 -7.11 2.42 -13.26
C GLY A 43 -8.36 3.08 -12.67
N ASN A 44 -9.34 3.37 -13.52
CA ASN A 44 -10.49 4.21 -13.17
C ASN A 44 -11.35 3.65 -12.02
N SER A 45 -11.32 2.34 -11.78
CA SER A 45 -11.98 1.71 -10.64
C SER A 45 -11.36 2.08 -9.28
N ARG A 46 -10.21 2.76 -9.26
CA ARG A 46 -9.51 3.24 -8.05
C ARG A 46 -9.48 4.76 -7.94
N ARG A 47 -10.35 5.43 -8.68
CA ARG A 47 -10.58 6.87 -8.58
C ARG A 47 -11.66 7.14 -7.52
N ASN A 48 -11.25 7.75 -6.42
CA ASN A 48 -12.13 8.16 -5.33
C ASN A 48 -12.37 9.67 -5.44
N GLU A 49 -13.64 10.07 -5.52
CA GLU A 49 -14.05 11.47 -5.39
C GLU A 49 -14.60 11.70 -3.98
N TYR A 50 -14.07 12.70 -3.29
CA TYR A 50 -14.51 13.07 -1.95
C TYR A 50 -15.55 14.21 -2.02
N PRO A 51 -16.42 14.37 -1.00
CA PRO A 51 -17.46 15.40 -1.00
C PRO A 51 -16.96 16.84 -1.11
N ASN A 52 -15.69 17.08 -0.77
CA ASN A 52 -15.01 18.36 -0.93
C ASN A 52 -14.54 18.64 -2.38
N GLY A 53 -14.78 17.71 -3.31
CA GLY A 53 -14.37 17.81 -4.72
C GLY A 53 -12.96 17.29 -5.01
N GLU A 54 -12.24 16.79 -4.01
CA GLU A 54 -10.92 16.20 -4.22
C GLU A 54 -11.03 14.84 -4.89
N VAL A 55 -10.09 14.57 -5.78
CA VAL A 55 -10.03 13.33 -6.53
C VAL A 55 -8.69 12.68 -6.29
N VAL A 56 -8.72 11.46 -5.75
CA VAL A 56 -7.53 10.65 -5.52
C VAL A 56 -7.60 9.42 -6.42
N ILE A 57 -6.51 9.14 -7.14
CA ILE A 57 -6.36 7.93 -7.94
C ILE A 57 -5.29 7.08 -7.28
N ASN A 58 -5.70 5.93 -6.76
CA ASN A 58 -4.79 5.01 -6.07
C ASN A 58 -4.33 3.91 -7.01
N ASN A 59 -3.02 3.71 -7.08
CA ASN A 59 -2.42 2.49 -7.59
C ASN A 59 -1.92 1.71 -6.38
N THR A 60 -2.32 0.45 -6.26
CA THR A 60 -2.04 -0.38 -5.08
C THR A 60 -1.31 -1.63 -5.50
N ALA A 61 -0.11 -1.84 -4.94
CA ALA A 61 0.53 -3.14 -4.92
C ALA A 61 0.13 -3.87 -3.63
N LEU A 62 -0.43 -5.07 -3.76
CA LEU A 62 -0.89 -5.88 -2.64
C LEU A 62 0.07 -7.05 -2.45
N TYR A 63 0.63 -7.16 -1.25
CA TYR A 63 1.52 -8.24 -0.86
C TYR A 63 0.88 -9.11 0.22
N MET A 64 1.29 -10.38 0.26
CA MET A 64 1.05 -11.32 1.35
C MET A 64 2.38 -11.62 2.04
N CYS A 65 2.37 -11.68 3.37
CA CYS A 65 3.55 -11.89 4.21
C CYS A 65 3.24 -12.80 5.39
#